data_AF-A0A8A4THE4-F1
#
_entry.id   AF-A0A8A4THE4-F1
#
_cell.length_a   1.000
_cell.length_b   1.000
_cell.length_c   1.000
_cell.angle_alpha   90.00
_cell.angle_beta   90.00
_cell.angle_gamma   90.00
#
_symmetry.space_group_name_H-M   'P 1'
#
loop_
_entity.id
_entity.type
_entity.pdbx_description
1 polymer ?
#
loop_
_entity_poly.entity_id
_entity_poly.type
_entity_poly.pdbx_seq_one_letter_code
_entity_poly.pdbx_strand_id
1 'polypeptide(L)'
;MLPLLRFLVPLLGIYMTYVAVATSLESNLFEVWPELAQIPWMVATLQDFYINIALVYFWVWYKETHWGSRLLWLVLFVCLGAIATCLYLTLQLYKVPADAAVSEVLLRAERPER
;
A
#
# COMPACT_ATOMS: atom_id res chain seq x y z
N MET A 1 6.18 15.80 12.94
CA MET A 1 5.18 15.01 12.18
C MET A 1 5.82 13.85 11.41
N LEU A 2 6.82 14.08 10.55
CA LEU A 2 7.49 13.01 9.78
C LEU A 2 8.11 11.89 10.65
N PRO A 3 8.77 12.15 11.79
CA PRO A 3 9.32 11.08 12.63
C PRO A 3 8.25 10.11 13.15
N LEU A 4 7.06 10.63 13.46
CA LEU A 4 5.93 9.82 13.87
C LEU A 4 5.44 8.93 12.72
N LEU A 5 5.30 9.48 11.51
CA LEU A 5 4.90 8.70 10.32
C LEU A 5 5.92 7.61 9.97
N ARG A 6 7.22 7.91 10.10
CA ARG A 6 8.31 6.93 9.90
C ARG A 6 8.26 5.76 10.87
N PHE A 7 7.66 5.94 12.04
CA PHE A 7 7.45 4.86 12.99
C PHE A 7 6.12 4.14 12.76
N LEU A 8 5.03 4.90 12.62
CA LEU A 8 3.68 4.35 12.52
C LEU A 8 3.45 3.56 11.22
N VAL A 9 3.90 4.06 10.07
CA VAL A 9 3.64 3.40 8.79
C VAL A 9 4.29 2.02 8.70
N PRO A 10 5.58 1.83 9.04
CA PRO A 10 6.16 0.49 9.11
C PRO A 10 5.49 -0.40 10.15
N LEU A 11 5.12 0.16 11.32
CA LEU A 11 4.44 -0.61 12.37
C LEU A 11 3.10 -1.17 11.88
N LEU A 12 2.30 -0.38 11.16
CA LEU A 12 1.05 -0.83 10.55
C LEU A 12 1.29 -1.90 9.48
N GLY A 13 2.36 -1.75 8.69
CA GLY A 13 2.76 -2.76 7.69
C GLY A 13 3.16 -4.09 8.33
N ILE A 14 3.94 -4.05 9.42
CA ILE A 14 4.33 -5.24 10.20
C ILE A 14 3.08 -5.88 10.80
N TYR A 15 2.18 -5.08 11.38
CA TYR A 15 0.93 -5.57 11.95
C TYR A 15 0.07 -6.29 10.91
N MET A 16 -0.16 -5.69 9.73
CA MET A 16 -0.95 -6.34 8.68
C MET A 16 -0.25 -7.59 8.12
N THR A 17 1.07 -7.59 8.04
CA THR A 17 1.82 -8.80 7.65
C THR A 17 1.62 -9.91 8.67
N TYR A 18 1.69 -9.59 9.96
CA TYR A 18 1.42 -10.54 11.04
C TYR A 18 0.00 -11.11 10.95
N VAL A 19 -1.02 -10.26 10.80
CA VAL A 19 -2.42 -10.70 10.66
C VAL A 19 -2.57 -11.62 9.45
N ALA A 20 -2.07 -11.21 8.27
CA ALA A 20 -2.17 -12.00 7.05
C ALA A 20 -1.53 -13.40 7.21
N VAL A 21 -0.34 -13.46 7.80
CA VAL A 21 0.36 -14.74 8.04
C VAL A 21 -0.38 -15.58 9.08
N ALA A 22 -0.75 -15.01 10.22
CA ALA A 22 -1.44 -15.73 11.29
C ALA A 22 -2.76 -16.33 10.79
N THR A 23 -3.59 -15.54 10.10
CA THR A 23 -4.86 -16.02 9.52
C THR A 23 -4.64 -17.09 8.46
N SER A 24 -3.59 -16.97 7.64
CA SER A 24 -3.25 -17.98 6.61
C SER A 24 -2.77 -19.31 7.21
N LEU A 25 -2.18 -19.28 8.41
CA LEU A 25 -1.79 -20.49 9.13
C LEU A 25 -2.99 -21.19 9.80
N GLU A 26 -4.02 -20.43 10.17
CA GLU A 26 -5.25 -20.95 10.75
C GLU A 26 -6.24 -21.45 9.69
N SER A 27 -6.33 -20.77 8.55
CA SER A 27 -7.30 -21.07 7.50
C SER A 27 -6.79 -20.69 6.12
N ASN A 28 -7.05 -21.54 5.12
CA ASN A 28 -6.69 -21.26 3.74
C ASN A 28 -7.78 -20.40 3.09
N LEU A 29 -7.44 -19.15 2.73
CA LEU A 29 -8.36 -18.21 2.08
C LEU A 29 -9.05 -18.82 0.84
N PHE A 30 -8.32 -19.59 0.03
CA PHE A 30 -8.86 -20.14 -1.21
C PHE A 30 -9.89 -21.25 -0.98
N GLU A 31 -9.81 -21.93 0.16
CA GLU A 31 -10.79 -22.96 0.55
C GLU A 31 -12.07 -22.31 1.08
N VAL A 32 -11.95 -21.25 1.89
CA VAL A 32 -13.11 -20.56 2.50
C VAL A 32 -13.75 -19.50 1.59
N TRP A 33 -13.09 -19.11 0.49
CA TRP A 33 -13.57 -18.07 -0.43
C TRP A 33 -15.00 -18.29 -0.97
N PRO A 34 -15.42 -19.51 -1.38
CA PRO A 34 -16.76 -19.73 -1.91
C PRO A 34 -17.88 -19.39 -0.92
N GLU A 35 -17.64 -19.59 0.38
CA GLU A 35 -18.59 -19.25 1.44
C GLU A 35 -18.57 -17.74 1.71
N LEU A 36 -17.38 -17.15 1.81
CA LEU A 36 -17.21 -15.71 2.03
C LEU A 36 -17.82 -14.87 0.90
N ALA A 37 -17.65 -15.29 -0.36
CA ALA A 37 -18.16 -14.59 -1.52
C ALA A 37 -19.70 -14.56 -1.60
N GLN A 38 -20.39 -15.44 -0.87
CA GLN A 38 -21.86 -15.42 -0.78
C GLN A 38 -22.38 -14.37 0.21
N ILE A 39 -21.52 -13.84 1.09
CA ILE A 39 -21.89 -12.81 2.06
C ILE A 39 -21.86 -11.44 1.35
N PRO A 40 -23.00 -10.73 1.19
CA PRO A 40 -23.04 -9.48 0.42
C PRO A 40 -22.11 -8.40 0.96
N TRP A 41 -22.00 -8.31 2.28
CA TRP A 41 -21.10 -7.36 2.93
C TRP A 41 -19.62 -7.65 2.65
N MET A 42 -19.23 -8.92 2.49
CA MET A 42 -17.86 -9.28 2.14
C MET A 42 -17.50 -8.81 0.73
N VAL A 43 -18.43 -8.94 -0.21
CA VAL A 43 -18.21 -8.44 -1.58
C VAL A 43 -18.12 -6.92 -1.59
N ALA A 44 -18.99 -6.23 -0.84
CA ALA A 44 -18.98 -4.77 -0.75
C ALA A 44 -17.67 -4.23 -0.15
N THR A 45 -17.17 -4.82 0.94
CA THR A 45 -15.90 -4.40 1.56
C THR A 45 -14.71 -4.71 0.68
N LEU A 46 -14.73 -5.84 -0.06
CA LEU A 46 -13.69 -6.15 -1.03
C LEU A 46 -13.65 -5.14 -2.17
N GLN A 47 -14.81 -4.75 -2.70
CA GLN A 47 -14.91 -3.73 -3.74
C GLN A 47 -14.39 -2.37 -3.25
N ASP A 48 -14.81 -1.94 -2.05
CA ASP A 48 -14.32 -0.72 -1.41
C ASP A 48 -12.79 -0.73 -1.28
N PHE A 49 -12.24 -1.85 -0.80
CA PHE A 49 -10.79 -2.05 -0.69
C PHE A 49 -10.07 -1.90 -2.03
N TYR A 50 -10.54 -2.55 -3.10
CA TYR A 50 -9.87 -2.46 -4.40
C TYR A 50 -10.03 -1.10 -5.07
N ILE A 51 -11.13 -0.38 -4.84
CA ILE A 51 -11.27 1.01 -5.28
C ILE A 51 -10.24 1.89 -4.55
N ASN A 52 -10.07 1.71 -3.23
CA ASN A 52 -9.04 2.41 -2.46
C ASN A 52 -7.63 2.13 -3.00
N ILE A 53 -7.33 0.86 -3.28
CA ILE A 53 -6.06 0.44 -3.90
C ILE A 53 -5.85 1.10 -5.26
N ALA A 54 -6.87 1.18 -6.11
CA ALA A 54 -6.77 1.83 -7.42
C ALA A 54 -6.45 3.33 -7.29
N LEU A 55 -7.08 4.03 -6.35
CA LEU A 55 -6.81 5.46 -6.09
C LEU A 55 -5.36 5.69 -5.61
N VAL A 56 -4.90 4.87 -4.67
CA VAL A 56 -3.49 4.90 -4.20
C VAL A 56 -2.55 4.59 -5.36
N TYR A 57 -2.88 3.62 -6.21
CA TYR A 57 -2.06 3.25 -7.35
C TYR A 57 -1.94 4.39 -8.37
N PHE A 58 -3.01 5.13 -8.67
CA PHE A 58 -2.91 6.28 -9.57
C PHE A 58 -1.99 7.36 -9.03
N TRP A 59 -1.99 7.58 -7.71
CA TRP A 59 -1.01 8.46 -7.07
C TRP A 59 0.43 7.94 -7.25
N VAL A 60 0.66 6.64 -7.03
CA VAL A 60 1.97 6.02 -7.26
C VAL A 60 2.38 6.09 -8.74
N TRP A 61 1.46 5.88 -9.67
CA TRP A 61 1.71 6.00 -11.10
C TRP A 61 2.20 7.41 -11.49
N TYR A 62 1.60 8.43 -10.89
CA TYR A 62 2.05 9.82 -11.04
C TYR A 62 3.47 10.03 -10.50
N LYS A 63 3.78 9.45 -9.33
CA LYS A 63 5.10 9.57 -8.69
C LYS A 63 6.21 8.81 -9.42
N GLU A 64 5.94 7.60 -9.89
CA GLU A 64 6.93 6.73 -10.52
C GLU A 64 7.17 7.12 -11.99
N THR A 65 8.43 7.24 -12.37
CA THR A 65 8.84 7.61 -13.74
C THR A 65 9.07 6.40 -14.63
N HIS A 66 9.55 5.29 -14.05
CA HIS A 66 9.90 4.09 -14.79
C HIS A 66 8.71 3.13 -14.89
N TRP A 67 8.44 2.68 -16.11
CA TRP A 67 7.39 1.69 -16.38
C TRP A 67 7.55 0.39 -15.59
N GLY A 68 8.78 -0.09 -15.39
CA GLY A 68 9.04 -1.28 -14.58
C GLY A 68 8.61 -1.10 -13.12
N SER A 69 8.89 0.07 -12.52
CA SER A 69 8.45 0.39 -11.15
C SER A 69 6.92 0.47 -11.07
N ARG A 70 6.26 1.10 -12.05
CA ARG A 70 4.80 1.18 -12.11
C ARG A 70 4.15 -0.19 -12.18
N LEU A 71 4.70 -1.11 -12.98
CA LEU A 71 4.17 -2.46 -13.10
C LEU A 71 4.43 -3.28 -11.83
N LEU A 72 5.62 -3.15 -11.23
CA LEU A 72 5.95 -3.79 -9.97
C LEU A 72 4.96 -3.37 -8.86
N TRP A 73 4.74 -2.06 -8.69
CA TRP A 73 3.82 -1.56 -7.67
C TRP A 73 2.37 -1.95 -7.92
N LEU A 74 1.93 -2.06 -9.18
CA LEU A 74 0.60 -2.58 -9.50
C LEU A 74 0.41 -3.98 -8.94
N VAL A 75 1.34 -4.89 -9.26
CA VAL A 75 1.28 -6.29 -8.82
C VAL A 75 1.33 -6.36 -7.29
N LEU A 76 2.23 -5.59 -6.66
CA LEU A 76 2.34 -5.57 -5.20
C LEU A 76 1.05 -5.04 -4.54
N PHE A 77 0.41 -4.00 -5.06
CA PHE A 77 -0.82 -3.49 -4.47
C PHE A 77 -2.02 -4.43 -4.66
N VAL A 78 -2.15 -5.07 -5.82
CA VAL A 78 -3.24 -6.03 -6.05
C VAL A 78 -3.07 -7.26 -5.16
N CYS A 79 -1.84 -7.76 -4.99
CA CYS A 79 -1.59 -8.98 -4.22
C CYS A 79 -1.49 -8.76 -2.70
N LEU A 80 -0.89 -7.64 -2.26
CA LEU A 80 -0.55 -7.39 -0.84
C LEU A 80 -1.31 -6.22 -0.23
N GLY A 81 -1.96 -5.38 -1.05
CA GLY A 81 -2.82 -4.30 -0.60
C GLY A 81 -2.18 -3.34 0.40
N ALA A 82 -2.69 -3.34 1.65
CA ALA A 82 -2.23 -2.46 2.71
C ALA A 82 -0.74 -2.67 3.07
N ILE A 83 -0.22 -3.91 2.97
CA ILE A 83 1.20 -4.21 3.23
C ILE A 83 2.08 -3.48 2.21
N ALA A 84 1.73 -3.58 0.92
CA ALA A 84 2.43 -2.87 -0.14
C ALA A 84 2.30 -1.35 -0.01
N THR A 85 1.14 -0.85 0.43
CA THR A 85 0.92 0.59 0.70
C THR A 85 1.84 1.10 1.81
N CYS A 86 1.95 0.36 2.92
CA CYS A 86 2.86 0.68 4.00
C CYS A 86 4.32 0.62 3.54
N LEU A 87 4.69 -0.38 2.75
CA LEU A 87 6.04 -0.50 2.19
C LEU A 87 6.38 0.69 1.29
N TYR A 88 5.49 1.06 0.37
CA TYR A 88 5.70 2.20 -0.53
C TYR A 88 5.86 3.50 0.25
N LEU A 89 4.94 3.80 1.17
CA LEU A 89 4.99 5.00 2.00
C LEU A 89 6.24 5.04 2.87
N THR A 90 6.66 3.90 3.43
CA THR A 90 7.92 3.79 4.17
C THR A 90 9.08 4.21 3.29
N LEU A 91 9.22 3.63 2.09
CA LEU A 91 10.28 3.99 1.16
C LEU A 91 10.26 5.48 0.79
N GLN A 92 9.07 6.08 0.61
CA GLN A 92 8.95 7.53 0.33
C GLN A 92 9.34 8.39 1.55
N LEU A 93 8.92 8.00 2.75
CA LEU A 93 9.21 8.74 3.99
C LEU A 93 10.70 8.76 4.33
N TYR A 94 11.45 7.70 4.01
CA TYR A 94 12.90 7.61 4.23
C TYR A 94 13.74 8.22 3.10
N LYS A 95 13.14 8.56 1.95
CA LYS A 95 13.82 9.28 0.86
C LYS A 95 14.00 10.77 1.12
N VAL A 96 13.15 11.37 1.96
CA VAL A 96 13.21 12.81 2.28
C VAL A 96 14.00 13.09 3.57
N PRO A 97 14.58 14.28 3.76
CA PRO A 97 15.13 14.71 5.06
C PRO A 97 14.10 14.66 6.21
N ALA A 98 14.55 14.61 7.46
CA ALA A 98 13.66 14.51 8.62
C ALA A 98 12.91 15.83 8.92
N ASP A 99 13.48 16.93 8.48
CA ASP A 99 13.00 18.32 8.54
C ASP A 99 12.22 18.74 7.29
N ALA A 100 12.12 17.87 6.28
CA ALA A 100 11.37 18.11 5.04
C ALA A 100 9.87 18.30 5.29
N ALA A 101 9.22 19.04 4.40
CA ALA A 101 7.78 19.20 4.42
C ALA A 101 7.07 17.90 3.97
N VAL A 102 5.86 17.64 4.49
CA VAL A 102 5.07 16.47 4.05
C VAL A 102 4.70 16.55 2.57
N SER A 103 4.59 17.75 2.00
CA SER A 103 4.39 17.94 0.57
C SER A 103 5.48 17.27 -0.27
N GLU A 104 6.73 17.20 0.21
CA GLU A 104 7.83 16.55 -0.50
C GLU A 104 7.67 15.01 -0.55
N VAL A 105 6.94 14.44 0.42
CA VAL A 105 6.58 13.01 0.43
C VAL A 105 5.39 12.75 -0.49
N LEU A 106 4.41 13.66 -0.53
CA LEU A 106 3.17 13.49 -1.30
C LEU A 106 3.35 13.77 -2.78
N LEU A 107 4.06 14.85 -3.10
CA LEU A 107 4.27 15.29 -4.47
C LEU A 107 5.43 14.52 -5.10
N ARG A 108 5.44 14.52 -6.42
CA ARG A 108 6.60 14.06 -7.17
C ARG A 108 7.69 15.12 -7.04
N ALA A 109 8.91 14.70 -6.74
CA ALA A 109 10.06 15.60 -6.78
C ALA A 109 10.18 16.17 -8.21
N GLU A 110 10.10 17.48 -8.34
CA GLU A 110 10.30 18.14 -9.63
C GLU A 110 11.71 17.81 -10.13
N ARG A 111 11.79 17.35 -11.39
CA ARG A 111 13.09 17.18 -12.03
C ARG A 111 13.61 18.60 -12.29
N PRO A 112 14.78 19.01 -11.75
CA PRO A 112 15.34 20.29 -12.15
C PRO A 112 15.50 20.25 -13.67
N GLU A 113 14.86 21.20 -14.35
CA GLU A 113 14.92 21.29 -15.80
C GLU A 113 16.39 21.37 -16.22
N ARG A 114 16.78 20.51 -17.15
CA ARG A 114 18.13 20.49 -17.73
C ARG A 114 18.28 21.63 -18.71
#